data_AF-A0A8X7SGH7-F1
#
_entry.id   AF-A0A8X7SGH7-F1
#
_cell.length_a   1.000
_cell.length_b   1.000
_cell.length_c   1.000
_cell.angle_alpha   90.00
_cell.angle_beta   90.00
_cell.angle_gamma   90.00
#
_symmetry.space_group_name_H-M   'P 1'
#
loop_
_entity.id
_entity.type
_entity.pdbx_description
1 polymer ?
#
loop_
_entity_poly.entity_id
_entity_poly.type
_entity_poly.pdbx_seq_one_letter_code
_entity_poly.pdbx_strand_id
1 'polypeptide(L)'
;MASSTKTVLIPIAHGTEPLEAVAMISVLRRGGADVTVASVEDKVGVDACHGIKMVADTLLSDITDSIFDLIVLPGGLPGGETLKNCKPLEKMVKKQDTDGRLNAAICCAPALALGTWGLLEGKTATGYPVFMEKLAATCATASESRVEIDGRIVTSRGPGTTIEFSITLIEKLFGKDKADEVSTILLVRPNPGEEFTFTELNQTNWSFEDTPQILVPIAEGSEEVEAIALVDILRRAKSNVVIAAVGNSLEVVGNLKAKLVADVLLDEVAEKSFDLIVLPGGLNGAPRLGSCDKLVNMLKKQAEANKPYGGICAAPVYAFEPHGLLKGKKATTYPVVSNKLLDQSHVEHRVVVDGNVITSRAPGTAMEFSFAIIEKFYGREKALQLAKATLV
;
A
#
# COMPACT_ATOMS: atom_id res chain seq x y z
N MET A 1 4.14 3.18 -33.65
CA MET A 1 3.23 4.27 -33.22
C MET A 1 3.41 4.42 -31.72
N ALA A 2 3.72 5.61 -31.22
CA ALA A 2 3.71 5.83 -29.77
C ALA A 2 2.30 5.51 -29.28
N SER A 3 2.16 4.48 -28.44
CA SER A 3 0.89 4.20 -27.77
C SER A 3 0.49 5.46 -27.02
N SER A 4 -0.68 6.02 -27.30
CA SER A 4 -1.20 7.16 -26.54
C SER A 4 -1.22 6.80 -25.06
N THR A 5 -0.61 7.63 -24.21
CA THR A 5 -0.59 7.43 -22.76
C THR A 5 -2.00 7.16 -22.25
N LYS A 6 -2.19 6.04 -21.53
CA LYS A 6 -3.49 5.70 -20.94
C LYS A 6 -3.74 6.56 -19.72
N THR A 7 -4.90 7.19 -19.67
CA THR A 7 -5.30 8.09 -18.59
C THR A 7 -6.20 7.37 -17.60
N VAL A 8 -5.95 7.53 -16.31
CA VAL A 8 -6.69 6.86 -15.24
C VAL A 8 -7.13 7.87 -14.19
N LEU A 9 -8.37 7.76 -13.74
CA LEU A 9 -8.87 8.48 -12.57
C LEU A 9 -9.01 7.54 -11.37
N ILE A 10 -8.40 7.94 -10.25
CA ILE A 10 -8.61 7.34 -8.92
C ILE A 10 -9.24 8.42 -8.04
N PRO A 11 -10.57 8.40 -7.80
CA PRO A 11 -11.19 9.32 -6.87
C PRO A 11 -10.93 8.85 -5.43
N ILE A 12 -10.58 9.80 -4.56
CA ILE A 12 -10.39 9.58 -3.13
C ILE A 12 -11.34 10.48 -2.34
N ALA A 13 -11.72 10.02 -1.15
CA ALA A 13 -12.73 10.64 -0.31
C ALA A 13 -12.40 10.45 1.17
N HIS A 14 -13.05 11.21 2.05
CA HIS A 14 -12.97 10.94 3.48
C HIS A 14 -13.32 9.48 3.78
N GLY A 15 -12.42 8.76 4.46
CA GLY A 15 -12.58 7.35 4.79
C GLY A 15 -12.26 6.38 3.65
N THR A 16 -11.58 6.81 2.58
CA THR A 16 -10.99 5.90 1.58
C THR A 16 -10.04 4.91 2.25
N GLU A 17 -10.01 3.66 1.80
CA GLU A 17 -9.01 2.67 2.20
C GLU A 17 -7.65 3.07 1.60
N PRO A 18 -6.65 3.44 2.42
CA PRO A 18 -5.43 4.08 1.93
C PRO A 18 -4.51 3.12 1.19
N LEU A 19 -4.42 1.85 1.60
CA LEU A 19 -3.58 0.86 0.93
C LEU A 19 -4.14 0.53 -0.46
N GLU A 20 -5.46 0.42 -0.59
CA GLU A 20 -6.14 0.23 -1.87
C GLU A 20 -5.84 1.39 -2.82
N ALA A 21 -6.06 2.63 -2.38
CA ALA A 21 -5.80 3.82 -3.20
C ALA A 21 -4.33 3.95 -3.59
N VAL A 22 -3.41 3.85 -2.62
CA VAL A 22 -1.97 4.05 -2.86
C VAL A 22 -1.38 2.95 -3.72
N ALA A 23 -1.75 1.68 -3.50
CA ALA A 23 -1.27 0.60 -4.36
C ALA A 23 -1.80 0.72 -5.79
N MET A 24 -3.07 1.10 -6.00
CA MET A 24 -3.57 1.36 -7.36
C MET A 24 -2.81 2.49 -8.05
N ILE A 25 -2.59 3.63 -7.37
CA ILE A 25 -1.81 4.76 -7.89
C ILE A 25 -0.41 4.29 -8.31
N SER A 26 0.27 3.61 -7.38
CA SER A 26 1.67 3.24 -7.49
C SER A 26 1.90 2.15 -8.55
N VAL A 27 1.01 1.16 -8.65
CA VAL A 27 1.11 0.07 -9.62
C VAL A 27 0.71 0.54 -11.02
N LEU A 28 -0.38 1.29 -11.18
CA LEU A 28 -0.81 1.79 -12.50
C LEU A 28 0.22 2.76 -13.11
N ARG A 29 0.84 3.62 -12.31
CA ARG A 29 1.95 4.48 -12.76
C ARG A 29 3.18 3.66 -13.19
N ARG A 30 3.50 2.54 -12.53
CA ARG A 30 4.54 1.61 -13.01
C ARG A 30 4.19 0.96 -14.36
N GLY A 31 2.90 0.73 -14.62
CA GLY A 31 2.40 0.27 -15.92
C GLY A 31 2.54 1.30 -17.05
N GLY A 32 2.83 2.56 -16.72
CA GLY A 32 2.91 3.68 -17.67
C GLY A 32 1.61 4.47 -17.83
N ALA A 33 0.63 4.26 -16.94
CA ALA A 33 -0.58 5.07 -16.93
C ALA A 33 -0.32 6.47 -16.37
N ASP A 34 -0.96 7.47 -16.97
CA ASP A 34 -1.10 8.80 -16.41
C ASP A 34 -2.28 8.80 -15.44
N VAL A 35 -1.97 8.69 -14.14
CA VAL A 35 -2.95 8.58 -13.07
C VAL A 35 -3.22 9.95 -12.47
N THR A 36 -4.47 10.41 -12.59
CA THR A 36 -5.02 11.56 -11.88
C THR A 36 -5.69 11.09 -10.58
N VAL A 37 -5.21 11.59 -9.44
CA VAL A 37 -5.87 11.39 -8.14
C VAL A 37 -6.77 12.60 -7.87
N ALA A 38 -8.08 12.38 -7.71
CA ALA A 38 -9.02 13.48 -7.50
C ALA A 38 -9.75 13.35 -6.16
N SER A 39 -9.77 14.40 -5.37
CA SER A 39 -10.61 14.45 -4.16
C SER A 39 -12.06 14.70 -4.56
N VAL A 40 -13.00 13.90 -4.05
CA VAL A 40 -14.43 14.17 -4.22
C VAL A 40 -14.97 15.19 -3.21
N GLU A 41 -14.12 15.62 -2.29
CA GLU A 41 -14.40 16.66 -1.28
C GLU A 41 -14.20 18.07 -1.87
N ASP A 42 -14.33 19.09 -1.02
CA ASP A 42 -14.09 20.51 -1.35
C ASP A 42 -12.60 20.93 -1.27
N LYS A 43 -11.72 20.01 -0.86
CA LYS A 43 -10.28 20.21 -0.70
C LYS A 43 -9.50 18.99 -1.18
N VAL A 44 -8.26 19.20 -1.61
CA VAL A 44 -7.37 18.12 -2.07
C VAL A 44 -6.86 17.23 -0.93
N GLY A 45 -6.80 17.74 0.30
CA GLY A 45 -6.41 16.95 1.47
C GLY A 45 -7.53 16.03 1.95
N VAL A 46 -7.24 14.75 2.10
CA VAL A 46 -8.22 13.70 2.46
C VAL A 46 -7.76 12.94 3.70
N ASP A 47 -8.65 12.85 4.69
CA ASP A 47 -8.50 11.98 5.85
C ASP A 47 -9.01 10.57 5.47
N ALA A 48 -8.09 9.64 5.20
CA ALA A 48 -8.37 8.25 4.86
C ALA A 48 -8.66 7.41 6.13
N CYS A 49 -8.95 6.12 5.95
CA CYS A 49 -9.09 5.20 7.09
C CYS A 49 -7.79 5.15 7.93
N HIS A 50 -7.94 4.72 9.19
CA HIS A 50 -6.81 4.44 10.11
C HIS A 50 -5.88 5.62 10.36
N GLY A 51 -6.41 6.84 10.29
CA GLY A 51 -5.69 8.07 10.60
C GLY A 51 -4.59 8.41 9.58
N ILE A 52 -4.62 7.82 8.39
CA ILE A 52 -3.71 8.15 7.30
C ILE A 52 -4.26 9.36 6.55
N LYS A 53 -3.39 10.29 6.18
CA LYS A 53 -3.74 11.50 5.44
C LYS A 53 -3.08 11.50 4.06
N MET A 54 -3.87 11.81 3.04
CA MET A 54 -3.44 11.83 1.64
C MET A 54 -3.75 13.19 1.01
N VAL A 55 -3.06 13.52 -0.08
CA VAL A 55 -3.34 14.72 -0.87
C VAL A 55 -3.60 14.31 -2.33
N ALA A 56 -4.75 14.70 -2.85
CA ALA A 56 -5.11 14.53 -4.25
C ALA A 56 -4.30 15.47 -5.16
N ASP A 57 -4.29 15.18 -6.46
CA ASP A 57 -3.70 16.06 -7.46
C ASP A 57 -4.64 17.24 -7.80
N THR A 58 -5.95 17.02 -7.73
CA THR A 58 -6.98 17.99 -8.07
C THR A 58 -8.28 17.71 -7.30
N LEU A 59 -9.23 18.64 -7.34
CA LEU A 59 -10.61 18.35 -6.98
C LEU A 59 -11.31 17.66 -8.16
N LEU A 60 -12.24 16.75 -7.85
CA LEU A 60 -13.08 16.10 -8.87
C LEU A 60 -13.94 17.13 -9.59
N SER A 61 -14.40 18.18 -8.88
CA SER A 61 -15.18 19.29 -9.44
C SER A 61 -14.50 19.98 -10.61
N ASP A 62 -13.16 19.96 -10.65
CA ASP A 62 -12.38 20.69 -11.65
C ASP A 62 -12.15 19.87 -12.93
N ILE A 63 -12.49 18.58 -12.92
CA ILE A 63 -12.21 17.64 -14.00
C ILE A 63 -13.44 16.85 -14.47
N THR A 64 -14.66 17.30 -14.15
CA THR A 64 -15.90 16.55 -14.43
C THR A 64 -16.15 16.24 -15.91
N ASP A 65 -15.57 17.04 -16.80
CA ASP A 65 -15.67 16.87 -18.26
C ASP A 65 -14.50 16.09 -18.87
N SER A 66 -13.51 15.71 -18.05
CA SER A 66 -12.36 14.92 -18.49
C SER A 66 -12.77 13.51 -18.87
N ILE A 67 -12.08 12.94 -19.85
CA ILE A 67 -12.27 11.59 -20.34
C ILE A 67 -11.07 10.77 -19.91
N PHE A 68 -11.32 9.61 -19.31
CA PHE A 68 -10.30 8.66 -18.89
C PHE A 68 -10.42 7.36 -19.68
N ASP A 69 -9.33 6.59 -19.78
CA ASP A 69 -9.37 5.21 -20.28
C ASP A 69 -9.91 4.24 -19.20
N LEU A 70 -9.75 4.61 -17.93
CA LEU A 70 -10.18 3.86 -16.75
C LEU A 70 -10.58 4.82 -15.61
N ILE A 71 -11.70 4.55 -14.95
CA ILE A 71 -12.01 5.08 -13.60
C ILE A 71 -12.03 3.88 -12.65
N VAL A 72 -11.27 3.96 -11.57
CA VAL A 72 -11.16 2.87 -10.58
C VAL A 72 -11.44 3.39 -9.16
N LEU A 73 -12.43 2.78 -8.50
CA LEU A 73 -12.94 3.22 -7.20
C LEU A 73 -12.33 2.41 -6.04
N PRO A 74 -11.58 3.04 -5.12
CA PRO A 74 -11.17 2.40 -3.88
C PRO A 74 -12.37 2.18 -2.95
N GLY A 75 -12.22 1.27 -1.99
CA GLY A 75 -13.18 1.08 -0.91
C GLY A 75 -12.87 1.94 0.31
N GLY A 76 -13.08 1.35 1.49
CA GLY A 76 -12.98 2.00 2.78
C GLY A 76 -14.34 2.51 3.26
N LEU A 77 -14.49 2.65 4.58
CA LEU A 77 -15.69 3.20 5.20
C LEU A 77 -15.28 4.37 6.10
N PRO A 78 -15.91 5.56 5.95
CA PRO A 78 -17.04 5.86 5.05
C PRO A 78 -16.69 6.06 3.55
N GLY A 79 -15.44 5.92 3.10
CA GLY A 79 -14.99 6.32 1.76
C GLY A 79 -15.84 5.83 0.59
N GLY A 80 -16.19 4.54 0.55
CA GLY A 80 -17.06 3.98 -0.49
C GLY A 80 -18.49 4.54 -0.47
N GLU A 81 -19.01 4.94 0.70
CA GLU A 81 -20.30 5.64 0.82
C GLU A 81 -20.18 7.07 0.31
N THR A 82 -19.09 7.76 0.64
CA THR A 82 -18.81 9.11 0.16
C THR A 82 -18.69 9.14 -1.37
N LEU A 83 -17.95 8.19 -1.95
CA LEU A 83 -17.84 8.04 -3.40
C LEU A 83 -19.20 7.76 -4.05
N LYS A 84 -19.99 6.83 -3.49
CA LYS A 84 -21.36 6.53 -3.95
C LYS A 84 -22.24 7.78 -4.02
N ASN A 85 -22.15 8.65 -3.02
CA ASN A 85 -23.00 9.82 -2.88
C ASN A 85 -22.53 11.01 -3.74
N CYS A 86 -21.33 10.95 -4.33
CA CYS A 86 -20.80 11.98 -5.22
C CYS A 86 -21.49 11.94 -6.59
N LYS A 87 -22.46 12.83 -6.83
CA LYS A 87 -23.22 12.90 -8.10
C LYS A 87 -22.37 13.21 -9.33
N PRO A 88 -21.37 14.11 -9.29
CA PRO A 88 -20.45 14.30 -10.40
C PRO A 88 -19.72 13.00 -10.77
N LEU A 89 -19.22 12.26 -9.77
CA LEU A 89 -18.52 10.99 -10.00
C LEU A 89 -19.46 9.93 -10.62
N GLU A 90 -20.67 9.77 -10.08
CA GLU A 90 -21.69 8.86 -10.63
C GLU A 90 -21.91 9.14 -12.12
N LYS A 91 -22.05 10.42 -12.50
CA LYS A 91 -22.23 10.83 -13.90
C LYS A 91 -21.02 10.48 -14.77
N MET A 92 -19.81 10.72 -14.30
CA MET A 92 -18.58 10.37 -15.02
C MET A 92 -18.48 8.86 -15.27
N VAL A 93 -18.73 8.05 -14.24
CA VAL A 93 -18.66 6.58 -14.31
C VAL A 93 -19.72 6.00 -15.24
N LYS A 94 -20.98 6.49 -15.18
CA LYS A 94 -22.06 6.08 -16.10
C LYS A 94 -21.78 6.47 -17.54
N LYS A 95 -21.26 7.68 -17.77
CA LYS A 95 -20.85 8.13 -19.10
C LYS A 95 -19.73 7.23 -19.64
N GLN A 96 -18.74 6.91 -18.81
CA GLN A 96 -17.64 6.04 -19.19
C GLN A 96 -18.11 4.63 -19.61
N ASP A 97 -19.09 4.08 -18.89
CA ASP A 97 -19.71 2.80 -19.22
C ASP A 97 -20.45 2.86 -20.57
N THR A 98 -21.26 3.91 -20.77
CA THR A 98 -22.02 4.15 -22.01
C THR A 98 -21.10 4.33 -23.22
N ASP A 99 -19.94 4.98 -23.01
CA ASP A 99 -18.91 5.18 -24.03
C ASP A 99 -18.06 3.90 -24.29
N GLY A 100 -18.32 2.80 -23.57
CA GLY A 100 -17.61 1.54 -23.75
C GLY A 100 -16.16 1.58 -23.27
N ARG A 101 -15.86 2.29 -22.19
CA ARG A 101 -14.54 2.34 -21.53
C ARG A 101 -14.54 1.55 -20.22
N LEU A 102 -13.37 1.41 -19.57
CA LEU A 102 -13.21 0.54 -18.40
C LEU A 102 -13.68 1.23 -17.12
N ASN A 103 -14.45 0.52 -16.31
CA ASN A 103 -14.74 0.88 -14.93
C ASN A 103 -14.21 -0.21 -14.00
N ALA A 104 -13.70 0.17 -12.85
CA ALA A 104 -13.26 -0.80 -11.86
C ALA A 104 -13.57 -0.36 -10.43
N ALA A 105 -13.71 -1.32 -9.53
CA ALA A 105 -13.94 -1.03 -8.11
C ALA A 105 -13.41 -2.15 -7.23
N ILE A 106 -12.96 -1.81 -6.02
CA ILE A 106 -12.45 -2.78 -5.06
C ILE A 106 -13.17 -2.66 -3.71
N CYS A 107 -13.20 -3.76 -2.96
CA CYS A 107 -13.65 -3.79 -1.58
C CYS A 107 -15.16 -3.53 -1.45
N CYS A 108 -15.56 -2.47 -0.77
CA CYS A 108 -16.97 -2.11 -0.61
C CYS A 108 -17.52 -1.34 -1.83
N ALA A 109 -16.66 -0.71 -2.65
CA ALA A 109 -17.08 0.12 -3.78
C ALA A 109 -17.87 -0.63 -4.88
N PRO A 110 -17.59 -1.91 -5.21
CA PRO A 110 -18.45 -2.69 -6.11
C PRO A 110 -19.92 -2.69 -5.67
N ALA A 111 -20.20 -3.04 -4.41
CA ALA A 111 -21.56 -3.13 -3.89
C ALA A 111 -22.18 -1.76 -3.57
N LEU A 112 -21.36 -0.82 -3.08
CA LEU A 112 -21.84 0.50 -2.64
C LEU A 112 -22.03 1.47 -3.80
N ALA A 113 -21.09 1.53 -4.75
CA ALA A 113 -21.11 2.47 -5.85
C ALA A 113 -21.63 1.80 -7.12
N LEU A 114 -20.83 0.96 -7.80
CA LEU A 114 -21.16 0.40 -9.11
C LEU A 114 -22.52 -0.32 -9.12
N GLY A 115 -22.79 -1.16 -8.11
CA GLY A 115 -24.05 -1.87 -7.95
C GLY A 115 -25.24 -0.94 -7.80
N THR A 116 -25.16 0.07 -6.92
CA THR A 116 -26.28 1.02 -6.72
C THR A 116 -26.48 2.00 -7.87
N TRP A 117 -25.45 2.20 -8.69
CA TRP A 117 -25.54 2.98 -9.92
C TRP A 117 -26.08 2.18 -11.10
N GLY A 118 -26.34 0.87 -10.93
CA GLY A 118 -26.91 -0.02 -11.95
C GLY A 118 -25.89 -0.60 -12.94
N LEU A 119 -24.59 -0.40 -12.71
CA LEU A 119 -23.56 -0.87 -13.64
C LEU A 119 -23.31 -2.38 -13.58
N LEU A 120 -23.76 -3.06 -12.52
CA LEU A 120 -23.51 -4.49 -12.30
C LEU A 120 -24.69 -5.39 -12.74
N GLU A 121 -25.79 -4.82 -13.22
CA GLU A 121 -26.95 -5.59 -13.68
C GLU A 121 -26.55 -6.59 -14.78
N GLY A 122 -26.88 -7.87 -14.57
CA GLY A 122 -26.52 -8.93 -15.52
C GLY A 122 -25.06 -9.37 -15.51
N LYS A 123 -24.22 -8.82 -14.62
CA LYS A 123 -22.77 -9.11 -14.58
C LYS A 123 -22.37 -10.03 -13.43
N THR A 124 -21.22 -10.67 -13.58
CA THR A 124 -20.48 -11.31 -12.48
C THR A 124 -19.56 -10.28 -11.83
N ALA A 125 -19.60 -10.19 -10.50
CA ALA A 125 -18.77 -9.25 -9.74
C ALA A 125 -18.31 -9.86 -8.41
N THR A 126 -17.22 -9.36 -7.86
CA THR A 126 -16.72 -9.69 -6.52
C THR A 126 -16.63 -8.43 -5.65
N GLY A 127 -16.49 -8.60 -4.35
CA GLY A 127 -16.38 -7.50 -3.40
C GLY A 127 -15.90 -7.98 -2.03
N TYR A 128 -15.79 -7.06 -1.08
CA TYR A 128 -15.37 -7.40 0.27
C TYR A 128 -16.41 -8.31 0.95
N PRO A 129 -16.01 -9.32 1.75
CA PRO A 129 -16.91 -10.36 2.24
C PRO A 129 -18.20 -9.85 2.89
N VAL A 130 -18.11 -8.81 3.73
CA VAL A 130 -19.29 -8.27 4.43
C VAL A 130 -20.28 -7.54 3.51
N PHE A 131 -19.89 -7.25 2.27
CA PHE A 131 -20.72 -6.59 1.26
C PHE A 131 -21.24 -7.57 0.19
N MET A 132 -20.91 -8.87 0.28
CA MET A 132 -21.30 -9.85 -0.74
C MET A 132 -22.81 -10.03 -0.86
N GLU A 133 -23.56 -9.99 0.24
CA GLU A 133 -25.03 -10.04 0.21
C GLU A 133 -25.62 -8.83 -0.54
N LYS A 134 -25.09 -7.64 -0.25
CA LYS A 134 -25.49 -6.40 -0.94
C LYS A 134 -25.09 -6.42 -2.41
N LEU A 135 -23.93 -6.97 -2.74
CA LEU A 135 -23.47 -7.12 -4.11
C LEU A 135 -24.40 -8.04 -4.90
N ALA A 136 -24.75 -9.19 -4.32
CA ALA A 136 -25.65 -10.19 -4.92
C ALA A 136 -27.04 -9.62 -5.24
N ALA A 137 -27.50 -8.61 -4.52
CA ALA A 137 -28.75 -7.92 -4.82
C ALA A 137 -28.69 -7.01 -6.07
N THR A 138 -27.50 -6.73 -6.62
CA THR A 138 -27.28 -5.76 -7.70
C THR A 138 -26.56 -6.34 -8.92
N CYS A 139 -26.11 -7.59 -8.86
CA CYS A 139 -25.41 -8.29 -9.94
C CYS A 139 -26.06 -9.63 -10.27
N ALA A 140 -25.71 -10.25 -11.39
CA ALA A 140 -26.19 -11.59 -11.74
C ALA A 140 -25.53 -12.68 -10.88
N THR A 141 -24.22 -12.55 -10.65
CA THR A 141 -23.43 -13.53 -9.90
C THR A 141 -22.43 -12.82 -8.99
N ALA A 142 -22.56 -13.02 -7.67
CA ALA A 142 -21.57 -12.57 -6.70
C ALA A 142 -20.50 -13.66 -6.52
N SER A 143 -19.33 -13.42 -7.10
CA SER A 143 -18.19 -14.35 -7.14
C SER A 143 -17.26 -14.17 -5.94
N GLU A 144 -16.62 -15.24 -5.49
CA GLU A 144 -15.57 -15.19 -4.47
C GLU A 144 -14.15 -15.04 -5.04
N SER A 145 -14.02 -14.91 -6.36
CA SER A 145 -12.73 -14.64 -7.04
C SER A 145 -12.06 -13.40 -6.46
N ARG A 146 -10.72 -13.43 -6.35
CA ARG A 146 -9.91 -12.29 -5.86
C ARG A 146 -10.03 -11.08 -6.80
N VAL A 147 -10.10 -11.33 -8.10
CA VAL A 147 -10.40 -10.37 -9.15
C VAL A 147 -11.42 -10.99 -10.10
N GLU A 148 -12.44 -10.22 -10.45
CA GLU A 148 -13.50 -10.65 -11.36
C GLU A 148 -13.58 -9.68 -12.56
N ILE A 149 -13.64 -10.22 -13.77
CA ILE A 149 -13.66 -9.45 -15.02
C ILE A 149 -14.92 -9.84 -15.79
N ASP A 150 -15.86 -8.91 -15.91
CA ASP A 150 -17.05 -9.09 -16.74
C ASP A 150 -17.16 -7.94 -17.75
N GLY A 151 -16.74 -8.25 -18.98
CA GLY A 151 -16.66 -7.29 -20.08
C GLY A 151 -15.68 -6.16 -19.76
N ARG A 152 -16.23 -4.96 -19.51
CA ARG A 152 -15.47 -3.72 -19.22
C ARG A 152 -15.47 -3.32 -17.75
N ILE A 153 -16.06 -4.15 -16.89
CA ILE A 153 -16.05 -3.95 -15.46
C ILE A 153 -15.07 -4.93 -14.81
N VAL A 154 -14.18 -4.42 -13.97
CA VAL A 154 -13.25 -5.22 -13.17
C VAL A 154 -13.51 -4.96 -11.70
N THR A 155 -13.75 -6.00 -10.92
CA THR A 155 -13.98 -5.86 -9.47
C THR A 155 -13.00 -6.69 -8.65
N SER A 156 -12.73 -6.28 -7.42
CA SER A 156 -11.82 -7.00 -6.51
C SER A 156 -12.27 -6.90 -5.05
N ARG A 157 -11.68 -7.72 -4.17
CA ARG A 157 -12.24 -8.02 -2.85
C ARG A 157 -11.78 -7.11 -1.71
N GLY A 158 -10.53 -6.66 -1.65
CA GLY A 158 -10.05 -5.88 -0.49
C GLY A 158 -8.54 -5.62 -0.50
N PRO A 159 -7.97 -5.10 0.60
CA PRO A 159 -6.59 -4.59 0.61
C PRO A 159 -5.56 -5.60 0.10
N GLY A 160 -5.65 -6.86 0.53
CA GLY A 160 -4.76 -7.96 0.14
C GLY A 160 -4.91 -8.44 -1.30
N THR A 161 -5.92 -7.97 -2.05
CA THR A 161 -6.10 -8.26 -3.48
C THR A 161 -5.70 -7.09 -4.38
N THR A 162 -5.32 -5.93 -3.82
CA THR A 162 -5.13 -4.69 -4.58
C THR A 162 -4.02 -4.76 -5.62
N ILE A 163 -2.86 -5.36 -5.30
CA ILE A 163 -1.74 -5.43 -6.25
C ILE A 163 -2.11 -6.31 -7.45
N GLU A 164 -2.72 -7.46 -7.20
CA GLU A 164 -3.22 -8.38 -8.23
C GLU A 164 -4.27 -7.69 -9.11
N PHE A 165 -5.25 -7.03 -8.48
CA PHE A 165 -6.26 -6.22 -9.15
C PHE A 165 -5.64 -5.15 -10.05
N SER A 166 -4.65 -4.42 -9.55
CA SER A 166 -3.98 -3.36 -10.31
C SER A 166 -3.20 -3.91 -11.50
N ILE A 167 -2.58 -5.08 -11.37
CA ILE A 167 -1.91 -5.78 -12.48
C ILE A 167 -2.91 -6.23 -13.54
N THR A 168 -4.08 -6.74 -13.13
CA THR A 168 -5.16 -7.03 -14.08
C THR A 168 -5.61 -5.79 -14.84
N LEU A 169 -5.67 -4.62 -14.18
CA LEU A 169 -5.99 -3.35 -14.84
C LEU A 169 -4.89 -2.92 -15.82
N ILE A 170 -3.61 -3.14 -15.49
CA ILE A 170 -2.50 -2.93 -16.43
C ILE A 170 -2.65 -3.84 -17.65
N GLU A 171 -2.96 -5.12 -17.46
CA GLU A 171 -3.19 -6.05 -18.56
C GLU A 171 -4.31 -5.57 -19.49
N LYS A 172 -5.41 -5.06 -18.93
CA LYS A 172 -6.51 -4.49 -19.71
C LYS A 172 -6.12 -3.23 -20.49
N LEU A 173 -5.22 -2.41 -19.95
CA LEU A 173 -4.83 -1.13 -20.55
C LEU A 173 -3.68 -1.26 -21.55
N PHE A 174 -2.72 -2.14 -21.28
CA PHE A 174 -1.42 -2.21 -21.94
C PHE A 174 -1.03 -3.61 -22.43
N GLY A 175 -1.80 -4.64 -22.10
CA GLY A 175 -1.54 -6.03 -22.48
C GLY A 175 -0.69 -6.80 -21.46
N LYS A 176 -0.63 -8.11 -21.67
CA LYS A 176 -0.04 -9.09 -20.75
C LYS A 176 1.45 -8.85 -20.48
N ASP A 177 2.24 -8.51 -21.50
CA ASP A 177 3.69 -8.32 -21.34
C ASP A 177 4.02 -7.21 -20.32
N LYS A 178 3.26 -6.10 -20.35
CA LYS A 178 3.44 -5.01 -19.40
C LYS A 178 2.98 -5.40 -17.99
N ALA A 179 1.92 -6.19 -17.89
CA ALA A 179 1.44 -6.72 -16.61
C ALA A 179 2.49 -7.65 -15.96
N ASP A 180 3.09 -8.56 -16.74
CA ASP A 180 4.13 -9.49 -16.30
C ASP A 180 5.42 -8.75 -15.89
N GLU A 181 5.82 -7.71 -16.63
CA GLU A 181 6.94 -6.81 -16.27
C GLU A 181 6.72 -6.14 -14.91
N VAL A 182 5.56 -5.52 -14.70
CA VAL A 182 5.24 -4.82 -13.44
C VAL A 182 5.11 -5.81 -12.28
N SER A 183 4.49 -6.96 -12.50
CA SER A 183 4.39 -8.04 -11.51
C SER A 183 5.77 -8.50 -11.00
N THR A 184 6.72 -8.66 -11.93
CA THR A 184 8.10 -9.07 -11.62
C THR A 184 8.81 -8.03 -10.75
N ILE A 185 8.67 -6.75 -11.08
CA ILE A 185 9.26 -5.63 -10.32
C ILE A 185 8.71 -5.55 -8.89
N LEU A 186 7.42 -5.85 -8.71
CA LEU A 186 6.77 -5.78 -7.41
C LEU A 186 7.07 -7.01 -6.52
N LEU A 187 7.63 -8.08 -7.07
CA LEU A 187 7.78 -9.39 -6.41
C LEU A 187 6.44 -9.91 -5.85
N VAL A 188 5.41 -9.84 -6.68
CA VAL A 188 4.06 -10.33 -6.32
C VAL A 188 4.14 -11.76 -5.82
N ARG A 189 3.34 -12.05 -4.80
CA ARG A 189 3.28 -13.36 -4.19
C ARG A 189 2.83 -14.40 -5.22
N PRO A 190 3.57 -15.51 -5.39
CA PRO A 190 3.25 -16.51 -6.42
C PRO A 190 1.96 -17.29 -6.12
N ASN A 191 1.65 -17.51 -4.84
CA ASN A 191 0.46 -18.22 -4.38
C ASN A 191 -0.39 -17.33 -3.44
N PRO A 192 -1.18 -16.39 -3.98
CA PRO A 192 -2.09 -15.58 -3.18
C PRO A 192 -3.09 -16.46 -2.41
N GLY A 193 -3.34 -16.16 -1.13
CA GLY A 193 -4.25 -16.94 -0.28
C GLY A 193 -3.63 -18.10 0.49
N GLU A 194 -2.37 -18.46 0.23
CA GLU A 194 -1.62 -19.31 1.16
C GLU A 194 -1.31 -18.55 2.45
N GLU A 195 -1.06 -19.23 3.55
CA GLU A 195 -0.66 -18.58 4.80
C GLU A 195 0.72 -17.91 4.65
N PHE A 196 0.90 -16.68 5.11
CA PHE A 196 2.19 -15.98 4.99
C PHE A 196 3.24 -16.63 5.89
N THR A 197 4.50 -16.64 5.47
CA THR A 197 5.62 -17.15 6.27
C THR A 197 6.80 -16.18 6.22
N PHE A 198 7.69 -16.27 7.20
CA PHE A 198 8.95 -15.54 7.22
C PHE A 198 10.05 -16.41 7.80
N THR A 199 11.30 -16.06 7.50
CA THR A 199 12.47 -16.75 8.05
C THR A 199 12.90 -16.08 9.33
N GLU A 200 12.91 -16.84 10.43
CA GLU A 200 13.37 -16.35 11.74
C GLU A 200 14.68 -17.02 12.13
N LEU A 201 15.65 -16.19 12.48
CA LEU A 201 16.99 -16.56 12.91
C LEU A 201 17.29 -15.85 14.23
N ASN A 202 18.12 -16.47 15.06
CA ASN A 202 18.56 -15.91 16.34
C ASN A 202 17.38 -15.34 17.15
N GLN A 203 16.33 -16.16 17.33
CA GLN A 203 15.05 -15.75 17.89
C GLN A 203 15.22 -14.94 19.19
N THR A 204 14.55 -13.79 19.24
CA THR A 204 14.45 -12.94 20.43
C THR A 204 13.00 -12.56 20.69
N ASN A 205 12.70 -12.27 21.95
CA ASN A 205 11.40 -11.74 22.35
C ASN A 205 11.38 -10.24 22.12
N TRP A 206 10.39 -9.76 21.38
CA TRP A 206 10.14 -8.33 21.24
C TRP A 206 9.15 -7.93 22.31
N SER A 207 9.54 -7.00 23.18
CA SER A 207 8.70 -6.53 24.27
C SER A 207 8.32 -5.06 24.07
N PHE A 208 7.18 -4.71 24.65
CA PHE A 208 6.66 -3.35 24.80
C PHE A 208 5.93 -3.32 26.14
N GLU A 209 5.61 -2.12 26.63
CA GLU A 209 4.87 -1.96 27.89
C GLU A 209 3.37 -2.14 27.67
N ASP A 210 2.66 -1.07 27.33
CA ASP A 210 1.20 -1.12 27.15
C ASP A 210 0.81 -1.36 25.69
N THR A 211 1.36 -0.54 24.78
CA THR A 211 1.05 -0.57 23.35
C THR A 211 2.34 -0.27 22.58
N PRO A 212 2.70 -1.07 21.56
CA PRO A 212 3.88 -0.82 20.76
C PRO A 212 3.91 0.61 20.21
N GLN A 213 4.97 1.33 20.53
CA GLN A 213 5.29 2.64 19.98
C GLN A 213 6.16 2.45 18.74
N ILE A 214 5.62 2.71 17.56
CA ILE A 214 6.30 2.42 16.29
C ILE A 214 6.53 3.72 15.54
N LEU A 215 7.77 3.94 15.09
CA LEU A 215 8.14 5.02 14.20
C LEU A 215 8.24 4.49 12.76
N VAL A 216 7.53 5.14 11.84
CA VAL A 216 7.67 4.94 10.39
C VAL A 216 8.18 6.25 9.77
N PRO A 217 9.50 6.41 9.58
CA PRO A 217 10.06 7.57 8.91
C PRO A 217 9.78 7.50 7.42
N ILE A 218 9.27 8.60 6.84
CA ILE A 218 9.08 8.74 5.39
C ILE A 218 9.87 9.95 4.88
N ALA A 219 10.33 9.88 3.63
CA ALA A 219 11.04 10.96 2.97
C ALA A 219 10.53 11.10 1.53
N GLU A 220 10.87 12.22 0.89
CA GLU A 220 10.65 12.41 -0.55
C GLU A 220 11.18 11.21 -1.35
N GLY A 221 10.32 10.58 -2.15
CA GLY A 221 10.64 9.40 -2.93
C GLY A 221 10.68 8.07 -2.14
N SER A 222 10.19 8.04 -0.90
CA SER A 222 9.90 6.77 -0.20
C SER A 222 8.91 5.94 -1.00
N GLU A 223 9.03 4.62 -0.94
CA GLU A 223 8.06 3.72 -1.57
C GLU A 223 6.74 3.79 -0.78
N GLU A 224 5.71 4.33 -1.43
CA GLU A 224 4.44 4.67 -0.80
C GLU A 224 3.59 3.45 -0.41
N VAL A 225 3.65 2.35 -1.15
CA VAL A 225 2.89 1.12 -0.84
C VAL A 225 3.47 0.45 0.40
N GLU A 226 4.79 0.38 0.49
CA GLU A 226 5.52 -0.16 1.64
C GLU A 226 5.24 0.66 2.90
N ALA A 227 5.31 1.99 2.81
CA ALA A 227 5.01 2.88 3.93
C ALA A 227 3.57 2.71 4.42
N ILE A 228 2.61 2.68 3.49
CA ILE A 228 1.19 2.63 3.84
C ILE A 228 0.76 1.25 4.31
N ALA A 229 1.29 0.17 3.73
CA ALA A 229 1.04 -1.19 4.22
C ALA A 229 1.52 -1.35 5.67
N LEU A 230 2.71 -0.83 6.00
CA LEU A 230 3.20 -0.80 7.39
C LEU A 230 2.23 -0.06 8.30
N VAL A 231 1.92 1.20 7.99
CA VAL A 231 1.10 2.04 8.87
C VAL A 231 -0.30 1.45 9.02
N ASP A 232 -0.94 1.06 7.92
CA ASP A 232 -2.31 0.51 7.92
C ASP A 232 -2.40 -0.75 8.77
N ILE A 233 -1.57 -1.76 8.49
CA ILE A 233 -1.62 -3.05 9.20
C ILE A 233 -1.27 -2.90 10.68
N LEU A 234 -0.25 -2.11 11.00
CA LEU A 234 0.16 -1.88 12.39
C LEU A 234 -0.92 -1.12 13.19
N ARG A 235 -1.58 -0.13 12.59
CA ARG A 235 -2.70 0.58 13.24
C ARG A 235 -3.95 -0.30 13.36
N ARG A 236 -4.22 -1.19 12.41
CA ARG A 236 -5.28 -2.22 12.53
C ARG A 236 -5.05 -3.16 13.71
N ALA A 237 -3.78 -3.45 14.03
CA ALA A 237 -3.40 -4.20 15.21
C ALA A 237 -3.47 -3.42 16.53
N LYS A 238 -3.84 -2.13 16.47
CA LYS A 238 -3.90 -1.19 17.60
C LYS A 238 -2.52 -0.77 18.14
N SER A 239 -1.46 -0.87 17.33
CA SER A 239 -0.17 -0.25 17.65
C SER A 239 -0.26 1.27 17.53
N ASN A 240 0.53 2.00 18.33
CA ASN A 240 0.67 3.45 18.16
C ASN A 240 1.75 3.73 17.12
N VAL A 241 1.33 4.07 15.90
CA VAL A 241 2.24 4.30 14.78
C VAL A 241 2.34 5.79 14.49
N VAL A 242 3.55 6.33 14.61
CA VAL A 242 3.89 7.71 14.25
C VAL A 242 4.55 7.72 12.87
N ILE A 243 3.92 8.40 11.93
CA ILE A 243 4.53 8.71 10.64
C ILE A 243 5.34 9.99 10.79
N ALA A 244 6.66 9.91 10.61
CA ALA A 244 7.54 11.07 10.75
C ALA A 244 8.17 11.45 9.41
N ALA A 245 7.98 12.70 8.97
CA ALA A 245 8.61 13.19 7.76
C ALA A 245 10.07 13.59 8.00
N VAL A 246 10.98 13.04 7.20
CA VAL A 246 12.37 13.49 7.10
C VAL A 246 12.44 14.63 6.10
N GLY A 247 12.66 15.83 6.61
CA GLY A 247 12.65 17.07 5.83
C GLY A 247 12.05 18.21 6.63
N ASN A 248 11.47 19.19 5.94
CA ASN A 248 10.87 20.39 6.52
C ASN A 248 9.37 20.55 6.21
N SER A 249 8.76 19.51 5.63
CA SER A 249 7.35 19.47 5.26
C SER A 249 6.72 18.18 5.78
N LEU A 250 5.48 18.27 6.27
CA LEU A 250 4.67 17.10 6.61
C LEU A 250 4.13 16.40 5.36
N GLU A 251 3.86 17.17 4.29
CA GLU A 251 3.50 16.59 3.00
C GLU A 251 4.76 16.02 2.34
N VAL A 252 4.70 14.73 1.99
CA VAL A 252 5.77 13.95 1.38
C VAL A 252 5.27 13.31 0.10
N VAL A 253 6.00 13.51 -0.99
CA VAL A 253 5.71 12.88 -2.28
C VAL A 253 6.45 11.55 -2.38
N GLY A 254 5.70 10.45 -2.54
CA GLY A 254 6.23 9.11 -2.74
C GLY A 254 6.96 8.92 -4.06
N ASN A 255 7.60 7.76 -4.23
CA ASN A 255 8.40 7.43 -5.41
C ASN A 255 7.57 7.47 -6.70
N LEU A 256 6.32 7.01 -6.66
CA LEU A 256 5.36 7.04 -7.76
C LEU A 256 4.31 8.13 -7.55
N LYS A 257 4.70 9.22 -6.89
CA LYS A 257 3.95 10.47 -6.77
C LYS A 257 2.63 10.37 -6.01
N ALA A 258 2.38 9.31 -5.22
CA ALA A 258 1.34 9.39 -4.20
C ALA A 258 1.76 10.40 -3.13
N LYS A 259 0.86 11.30 -2.69
CA LYS A 259 1.17 12.34 -1.70
C LYS A 259 0.57 11.95 -0.35
N LEU A 260 1.42 11.88 0.65
CA LEU A 260 1.08 11.50 2.02
C LEU A 260 1.36 12.67 2.95
N VAL A 261 0.62 12.76 4.06
CA VAL A 261 0.91 13.74 5.12
C VAL A 261 1.34 12.99 6.37
N ALA A 262 2.57 13.22 6.80
CA ALA A 262 3.11 12.70 8.05
C ALA A 262 2.41 13.32 9.27
N ASP A 263 2.46 12.62 10.40
CA ASP A 263 1.89 13.10 11.65
C ASP A 263 2.75 14.23 12.25
N VAL A 264 4.06 14.12 12.10
CA VAL A 264 5.08 15.01 12.67
C VAL A 264 6.30 15.11 11.76
N LEU A 265 7.14 16.14 11.97
CA LEU A 265 8.50 16.14 11.46
C LEU A 265 9.37 15.22 12.34
N LEU A 266 10.36 14.55 11.76
CA LEU A 266 11.29 13.69 12.49
C LEU A 266 11.96 14.44 13.67
N ASP A 267 12.25 15.71 13.48
CA ASP A 267 12.89 16.58 14.49
C ASP A 267 12.11 16.66 15.79
N GLU A 268 10.78 16.55 15.73
CA GLU A 268 9.89 16.64 16.91
C GLU A 268 9.89 15.35 17.75
N VAL A 269 10.40 14.25 17.19
CA VAL A 269 10.41 12.93 17.83
C VAL A 269 11.81 12.30 17.90
N ALA A 270 12.85 13.01 17.47
CA ALA A 270 14.23 12.50 17.40
C ALA A 270 14.80 12.07 18.77
N GLU A 271 14.32 12.67 19.86
CA GLU A 271 14.71 12.33 21.23
C GLU A 271 13.73 11.38 21.94
N LYS A 272 12.69 10.91 21.25
CA LYS A 272 11.76 9.92 21.80
C LYS A 272 12.30 8.50 21.59
N SER A 273 11.99 7.60 22.53
CA SER A 273 12.21 6.17 22.36
C SER A 273 11.01 5.55 21.67
N PHE A 274 11.27 4.56 20.82
CA PHE A 274 10.25 3.70 20.21
C PHE A 274 10.53 2.24 20.56
N ASP A 275 9.54 1.37 20.37
CA ASP A 275 9.70 -0.09 20.47
C ASP A 275 10.16 -0.65 19.12
N LEU A 276 9.78 -0.01 18.02
CA LEU A 276 10.24 -0.34 16.67
C LEU A 276 10.47 0.94 15.85
N ILE A 277 11.58 0.98 15.13
CA ILE A 277 11.78 1.93 14.01
C ILE A 277 11.82 1.10 12.72
N VAL A 278 10.86 1.34 11.82
CA VAL A 278 10.73 0.58 10.57
C VAL A 278 10.68 1.50 9.35
N LEU A 279 11.55 1.25 8.39
CA LEU A 279 11.76 2.13 7.23
C LEU A 279 11.14 1.51 5.96
N PRO A 280 10.33 2.27 5.20
CA PRO A 280 10.02 1.93 3.82
C PRO A 280 11.26 2.11 2.94
N GLY A 281 11.25 1.49 1.77
CA GLY A 281 12.31 1.61 0.79
C GLY A 281 12.12 2.78 -0.17
N GLY A 282 12.25 2.48 -1.46
CA GLY A 282 12.28 3.44 -2.55
C GLY A 282 13.72 3.81 -2.92
N LEU A 283 14.04 3.78 -4.21
CA LEU A 283 15.42 4.03 -4.68
C LEU A 283 15.87 5.48 -4.47
N ASN A 284 14.92 6.41 -4.24
CA ASN A 284 15.19 7.80 -3.92
C ASN A 284 14.98 8.11 -2.43
N GLY A 285 13.94 7.53 -1.81
CA GLY A 285 13.63 7.74 -0.40
C GLY A 285 14.60 7.05 0.56
N ALA A 286 14.95 5.79 0.32
CA ALA A 286 15.85 5.06 1.21
C ALA A 286 17.23 5.71 1.36
N PRO A 287 17.89 6.22 0.30
CA PRO A 287 19.10 7.02 0.45
C PRO A 287 18.92 8.28 1.31
N ARG A 288 17.78 8.98 1.19
CA ARG A 288 17.49 10.18 2.00
C ARG A 288 17.30 9.82 3.48
N LEU A 289 16.58 8.73 3.76
CA LEU A 289 16.45 8.19 5.11
C LEU A 289 17.82 7.82 5.68
N GLY A 290 18.65 7.11 4.92
CA GLY A 290 20.00 6.70 5.30
C GLY A 290 21.02 7.84 5.42
N SER A 291 20.74 9.01 4.84
CA SER A 291 21.58 10.21 4.94
C SER A 291 21.13 11.17 6.04
N CYS A 292 20.03 10.87 6.74
CA CYS A 292 19.55 11.69 7.84
C CYS A 292 20.25 11.29 9.14
N ASP A 293 21.22 12.10 9.59
CA ASP A 293 22.01 11.82 10.80
C ASP A 293 21.15 11.57 12.04
N LYS A 294 20.07 12.33 12.22
CA LYS A 294 19.14 12.14 13.35
C LYS A 294 18.51 10.76 13.31
N LEU A 295 17.97 10.33 12.17
CA LEU A 295 17.38 9.01 12.02
C LEU A 295 18.41 7.89 12.21
N VAL A 296 19.59 8.04 11.60
CA VAL A 296 20.69 7.07 11.75
C VAL A 296 21.10 6.93 13.22
N ASN A 297 21.18 8.04 13.96
CA ASN A 297 21.47 8.00 15.39
C ASN A 297 20.36 7.31 16.19
N MET A 298 19.09 7.51 15.85
CA MET A 298 17.98 6.76 16.47
C MET A 298 18.08 5.26 16.20
N LEU A 299 18.42 4.85 14.97
CA LEU A 299 18.61 3.45 14.60
C LEU A 299 19.80 2.81 15.32
N LYS A 300 20.92 3.53 15.48
CA LYS A 300 22.06 3.08 16.29
C LYS A 300 21.67 2.87 17.75
N LYS A 301 20.93 3.81 18.34
CA LYS A 301 20.38 3.67 19.70
C LYS A 301 19.45 2.45 19.81
N GLN A 302 18.59 2.18 18.82
CA GLN A 302 17.78 0.94 18.79
C GLN A 302 18.66 -0.31 18.82
N ALA A 303 19.67 -0.36 17.94
CA ALA A 303 20.57 -1.51 17.84
C ALA A 303 21.37 -1.75 19.12
N GLU A 304 21.93 -0.69 19.72
CA GLU A 304 22.68 -0.74 20.99
C GLU A 304 21.81 -1.21 22.16
N ALA A 305 20.54 -0.79 22.20
CA ALA A 305 19.56 -1.22 23.20
C ALA A 305 18.94 -2.60 22.90
N ASN A 306 19.39 -3.29 21.85
CA ASN A 306 18.80 -4.53 21.33
C ASN A 306 17.29 -4.43 21.08
N LYS A 307 16.80 -3.23 20.77
CA LYS A 307 15.40 -3.01 20.41
C LYS A 307 15.18 -3.29 18.91
N PRO A 308 13.96 -3.71 18.53
CA PRO A 308 13.62 -3.97 17.14
C PRO A 308 13.84 -2.79 16.18
N TYR A 309 14.44 -3.04 15.02
CA TYR A 309 14.39 -2.13 13.88
C TYR A 309 14.30 -2.91 12.58
N GLY A 310 13.84 -2.27 11.52
CA GLY A 310 13.69 -2.99 10.27
C GLY A 310 13.47 -2.13 9.06
N GLY A 311 13.60 -2.73 7.89
CA GLY A 311 13.54 -1.99 6.64
C GLY A 311 13.19 -2.89 5.47
N ILE A 312 12.42 -2.36 4.54
CA ILE A 312 11.98 -3.07 3.35
C ILE A 312 12.61 -2.47 2.09
N CYS A 313 12.73 -3.29 1.05
CA CYS A 313 13.17 -2.88 -0.27
C CYS A 313 14.57 -2.32 -0.24
N ALA A 314 14.79 -1.04 -0.57
CA ALA A 314 16.11 -0.46 -0.65
C ALA A 314 16.65 0.02 0.72
N ALA A 315 15.81 0.07 1.76
CA ALA A 315 16.19 0.56 3.08
C ALA A 315 17.33 -0.24 3.74
N PRO A 316 17.37 -1.59 3.70
CA PRO A 316 18.48 -2.36 4.27
C PRO A 316 19.85 -1.94 3.69
N VAL A 317 19.91 -1.70 2.39
CA VAL A 317 21.15 -1.35 1.69
C VAL A 317 21.56 0.10 1.91
N TYR A 318 20.61 1.04 1.95
CA TYR A 318 20.94 2.47 2.00
C TYR A 318 20.91 3.06 3.41
N ALA A 319 20.10 2.51 4.31
CA ALA A 319 19.94 3.03 5.68
C ALA A 319 20.59 2.14 6.74
N PHE A 320 20.88 0.86 6.48
CA PHE A 320 21.46 -0.04 7.49
C PHE A 320 22.90 -0.46 7.20
N GLU A 321 23.16 -1.04 6.03
CA GLU A 321 24.48 -1.56 5.65
C GLU A 321 25.61 -0.52 5.83
N PRO A 322 25.49 0.75 5.35
CA PRO A 322 26.57 1.73 5.44
C PRO A 322 26.88 2.17 6.87
N HIS A 323 25.94 1.95 7.79
CA HIS A 323 26.02 2.36 9.19
C HIS A 323 26.36 1.20 10.13
N GLY A 324 26.69 0.03 9.58
CA GLY A 324 27.04 -1.17 10.34
C GLY A 324 25.87 -1.83 11.06
N LEU A 325 24.64 -1.42 10.77
CA LEU A 325 23.42 -1.94 11.42
C LEU A 325 23.06 -3.36 10.97
N LEU A 326 23.75 -3.92 9.97
CA LEU A 326 23.59 -5.32 9.54
C LEU A 326 24.80 -6.20 9.92
N LYS A 327 25.76 -5.68 10.70
CA LYS A 327 26.97 -6.44 11.04
C LYS A 327 26.62 -7.71 11.82
N GLY A 328 26.92 -8.87 11.22
CA GLY A 328 26.64 -10.19 11.81
C GLY A 328 25.17 -10.60 11.76
N LYS A 329 24.32 -9.86 11.02
CA LYS A 329 22.90 -10.15 10.82
C LYS A 329 22.66 -10.66 9.41
N LYS A 330 21.68 -11.55 9.25
CA LYS A 330 21.12 -11.94 7.97
C LYS A 330 20.01 -10.97 7.57
N ALA A 331 19.98 -10.59 6.30
CA ALA A 331 19.01 -9.66 5.79
C ALA A 331 18.59 -10.03 4.36
N THR A 332 17.47 -9.46 3.95
CA THR A 332 17.00 -9.43 2.57
C THR A 332 16.77 -7.99 2.14
N THR A 333 16.63 -7.76 0.83
CA THR A 333 16.54 -6.40 0.25
C THR A 333 15.96 -6.48 -1.17
N TYR A 334 15.74 -5.33 -1.78
CA TYR A 334 15.27 -5.27 -3.17
C TYR A 334 16.30 -5.85 -4.14
N PRO A 335 15.91 -6.74 -5.09
CA PRO A 335 16.86 -7.48 -5.93
C PRO A 335 17.87 -6.62 -6.68
N VAL A 336 17.46 -5.45 -7.18
CA VAL A 336 18.33 -4.55 -7.96
C VAL A 336 19.50 -4.01 -7.14
N VAL A 337 19.39 -4.01 -5.80
CA VAL A 337 20.44 -3.52 -4.90
C VAL A 337 21.01 -4.62 -4.00
N SER A 338 20.64 -5.88 -4.19
CA SER A 338 21.06 -7.00 -3.32
C SER A 338 22.56 -7.23 -3.31
N ASN A 339 23.23 -6.98 -4.43
CA ASN A 339 24.68 -7.07 -4.56
C ASN A 339 25.45 -6.07 -3.67
N LYS A 340 24.77 -5.09 -3.07
CA LYS A 340 25.37 -4.13 -2.15
C LYS A 340 25.32 -4.57 -0.68
N LEU A 341 24.60 -5.64 -0.34
CA LEU A 341 24.71 -6.26 0.98
C LEU A 341 26.02 -7.03 1.07
N LEU A 342 26.70 -6.91 2.21
CA LEU A 342 27.93 -7.67 2.46
C LEU A 342 27.65 -9.16 2.62
N ASP A 343 26.52 -9.50 3.26
CA ASP A 343 26.04 -10.86 3.40
C ASP A 343 24.80 -11.09 2.52
N GLN A 344 24.98 -11.87 1.45
CA GLN A 344 23.91 -12.15 0.48
C GLN A 344 23.21 -13.49 0.74
N SER A 345 23.48 -14.17 1.87
CA SER A 345 23.01 -15.56 2.08
C SER A 345 21.49 -15.72 2.17
N HIS A 346 20.75 -14.65 2.46
CA HIS A 346 19.29 -14.70 2.65
C HIS A 346 18.50 -13.71 1.76
N VAL A 347 19.13 -13.15 0.71
CA VAL A 347 18.52 -12.08 -0.12
C VAL A 347 17.33 -12.50 -0.96
N GLU A 348 17.11 -13.81 -1.09
CA GLU A 348 15.95 -14.35 -1.80
C GLU A 348 14.72 -14.58 -0.91
N HIS A 349 14.88 -14.51 0.42
CA HIS A 349 13.78 -14.69 1.36
C HIS A 349 12.88 -13.45 1.38
N ARG A 350 11.55 -13.64 1.34
CA ARG A 350 10.56 -12.55 1.27
C ARG A 350 10.60 -11.63 2.49
N VAL A 351 10.75 -12.24 3.67
CA VAL A 351 10.90 -11.58 4.97
C VAL A 351 11.91 -12.36 5.80
N VAL A 352 12.87 -11.64 6.40
CA VAL A 352 13.91 -12.19 7.28
C VAL A 352 13.89 -11.45 8.60
N VAL A 353 13.76 -12.18 9.70
CA VAL A 353 13.95 -11.71 11.08
C VAL A 353 15.26 -12.33 11.59
N ASP A 354 16.23 -11.52 11.99
CA ASP A 354 17.46 -11.95 12.66
C ASP A 354 17.61 -11.22 14.01
N GLY A 355 17.09 -11.86 15.07
CA GLY A 355 16.98 -11.28 16.40
C GLY A 355 16.10 -10.03 16.41
N ASN A 356 16.72 -8.86 16.59
CA ASN A 356 16.04 -7.56 16.63
C ASN A 356 16.01 -6.84 15.26
N VAL A 357 16.48 -7.47 14.17
CA VAL A 357 16.45 -6.88 12.83
C VAL A 357 15.41 -7.59 11.98
N ILE A 358 14.50 -6.85 11.35
CA ILE A 358 13.58 -7.41 10.36
C ILE A 358 13.75 -6.73 9.00
N THR A 359 13.83 -7.51 7.93
CA THR A 359 13.97 -6.99 6.56
C THR A 359 13.04 -7.67 5.57
N SER A 360 12.72 -6.97 4.48
CA SER A 360 11.86 -7.48 3.41
C SER A 360 12.25 -6.91 2.04
N ARG A 361 11.67 -7.45 0.95
CA ARG A 361 12.22 -7.29 -0.40
C ARG A 361 11.61 -6.18 -1.25
N ALA A 362 10.30 -5.99 -1.27
CA ALA A 362 9.64 -5.15 -2.29
C ALA A 362 8.19 -4.81 -1.90
N PRO A 363 7.47 -3.98 -2.67
CA PRO A 363 6.07 -3.66 -2.37
C PRO A 363 5.16 -4.90 -2.27
N GLY A 364 5.40 -5.93 -3.09
CA GLY A 364 4.65 -7.19 -3.05
C GLY A 364 4.90 -8.04 -1.80
N THR A 365 5.89 -7.71 -0.96
CA THR A 365 6.14 -8.36 0.35
C THR A 365 5.73 -7.48 1.53
N ALA A 366 5.20 -6.27 1.31
CA ALA A 366 4.97 -5.30 2.37
C ALA A 366 3.93 -5.72 3.42
N MET A 367 2.86 -6.41 3.01
CA MET A 367 1.87 -6.94 3.95
C MET A 367 2.45 -8.11 4.77
N GLU A 368 3.18 -9.03 4.13
CA GLU A 368 3.86 -10.14 4.82
C GLU A 368 4.88 -9.62 5.85
N PHE A 369 5.62 -8.58 5.48
CA PHE A 369 6.55 -7.87 6.37
C PHE A 369 5.82 -7.26 7.57
N SER A 370 4.67 -6.63 7.33
CA SER A 370 3.84 -6.04 8.38
C SER A 370 3.26 -7.11 9.31
N PHE A 371 2.78 -8.24 8.79
CA PHE A 371 2.28 -9.33 9.61
C PHE A 371 3.37 -10.04 10.42
N ALA A 372 4.58 -10.16 9.89
CA ALA A 372 5.71 -10.65 10.66
C ALA A 372 5.99 -9.74 11.87
N ILE A 373 5.91 -8.41 11.71
CA ILE A 373 6.03 -7.46 12.83
C ILE A 373 4.89 -7.67 13.85
N ILE A 374 3.65 -7.83 13.37
CA ILE A 374 2.51 -8.13 14.26
C ILE A 374 2.72 -9.43 15.01
N GLU A 375 3.22 -10.47 14.36
CA GLU A 375 3.51 -11.72 15.01
C GLU A 375 4.57 -11.59 16.09
N LYS A 376 5.62 -10.80 15.84
CA LYS A 376 6.67 -10.54 16.82
C LYS A 376 6.16 -9.81 18.07
N PHE A 377 5.20 -8.88 17.92
CA PHE A 377 4.64 -8.14 19.06
C PHE A 377 3.43 -8.83 19.70
N TYR A 378 2.48 -9.33 18.91
CA TYR A 378 1.18 -9.78 19.38
C TYR A 378 0.93 -11.28 19.21
N GLY A 379 1.88 -12.02 18.63
CA GLY A 379 1.78 -13.45 18.38
C GLY A 379 1.07 -13.82 17.07
N ARG A 380 1.29 -15.08 16.66
CA ARG A 380 0.84 -15.63 15.37
C ARG A 380 -0.67 -15.51 15.15
N GLU A 381 -1.47 -15.79 16.18
CA GLU A 381 -2.93 -15.75 16.09
C GLU A 381 -3.43 -14.36 15.66
N LYS A 382 -2.90 -13.30 16.26
CA LYS A 382 -3.29 -11.93 15.91
C LYS A 382 -2.88 -11.57 14.48
N ALA A 383 -1.69 -12.00 14.07
CA ALA A 383 -1.20 -11.77 12.71
C ALA A 383 -2.08 -12.48 11.66
N LEU A 384 -2.44 -13.75 11.89
CA LEU A 384 -3.34 -14.51 11.02
C LEU A 384 -4.76 -13.94 10.97
N GLN A 385 -5.28 -13.45 12.10
CA GLN A 385 -6.57 -12.75 12.14
C GLN A 385 -6.56 -11.53 11.22
N LEU A 386 -5.52 -10.71 11.26
CA LEU A 386 -5.39 -9.52 10.42
C LEU A 386 -5.12 -9.86 8.95
N ALA A 387 -4.30 -10.87 8.67
CA ALA A 387 -4.08 -11.37 7.31
C ALA A 387 -5.41 -11.82 6.67
N LYS A 388 -6.21 -12.60 7.39
CA LYS A 388 -7.54 -13.01 6.94
C LYS A 388 -8.49 -11.82 6.75
N ALA A 389 -8.51 -10.87 7.69
CA ALA A 389 -9.36 -9.68 7.60
C ALA A 389 -8.99 -8.76 6.43
N THR A 390 -7.75 -8.83 5.96
CA THR A 390 -7.27 -8.06 4.81
C THR A 390 -7.17 -8.87 3.53
N LEU A 391 -7.56 -10.16 3.57
CA LEU A 391 -7.58 -11.08 2.42
C LEU A 391 -6.19 -11.43 1.84
N VAL A 392 -5.19 -11.62 2.70
CA VAL A 392 -3.82 -12.04 2.34
C VAL A 392 -3.62 -13.53 2.47
#